data_AF-A0A413NR37-F1
#
_entry.id   AF-A0A413NR37-F1
#
_cell.length_a   1.000
_cell.length_b   1.000
_cell.length_c   1.000
_cell.angle_alpha   90.00
_cell.angle_beta   90.00
_cell.angle_gamma   90.00
#
_symmetry.space_group_name_H-M   'P 1'
#
loop_
_entity.id
_entity.type
_entity.pdbx_description
1 polymer ?
#
loop_
_entity_poly.entity_id
_entity_poly.type
_entity_poly.pdbx_seq_one_letter_code
_entity_poly.pdbx_strand_id
1 'polypeptide(L)'
;MAEQDIREDQMTITNTVDYLRGLKGKDSALIAPGNLLSALFQYRGIVQDANNSLDAGYYTVNSSAIPNIPYAGYGILVVFKASNYIIQLYLYGDGIKQRKSPDIGVSWGDWKSITFT
;
A
#
# COMPACT_ATOMS: atom_id res chain seq x y z
N MET A 1 4.20 -26.15 -35.32
CA MET A 1 4.05 -27.07 -34.18
C MET A 1 3.72 -26.23 -32.97
N ALA A 2 2.62 -26.48 -32.27
CA ALA A 2 2.32 -25.79 -31.03
C ALA A 2 3.09 -26.51 -29.91
N GLU A 3 3.89 -25.77 -29.14
CA GLU A 3 4.50 -26.31 -27.91
C GLU A 3 3.37 -26.73 -26.96
N GLN A 4 3.43 -27.98 -26.49
CA GLN A 4 2.48 -28.49 -25.50
C GLN A 4 2.81 -27.91 -24.13
N ASP A 5 1.78 -27.45 -23.41
CA ASP A 5 1.91 -27.12 -22.00
C ASP A 5 2.34 -28.35 -21.19
N ILE A 6 3.24 -28.14 -20.23
CA ILE A 6 3.73 -29.17 -19.32
C ILE A 6 2.74 -29.29 -18.16
N ARG A 7 2.35 -30.51 -17.80
CA ARG A 7 1.52 -30.75 -16.62
C ARG A 7 2.28 -30.36 -15.35
N GLU A 8 1.60 -29.79 -14.36
CA GLU A 8 2.23 -29.25 -13.14
C GLU A 8 3.03 -30.32 -12.37
N ASP A 9 2.56 -31.57 -12.36
CA ASP A 9 3.24 -32.72 -11.76
C ASP A 9 4.55 -33.13 -12.48
N GLN A 10 4.79 -32.60 -13.68
CA GLN A 10 5.97 -32.84 -14.50
C GLN A 10 6.93 -31.64 -14.52
N MET A 11 6.60 -30.55 -13.83
CA MET A 11 7.48 -29.38 -13.73
C MET A 11 8.70 -29.68 -12.84
N THR A 12 9.86 -29.14 -13.19
CA THR A 12 11.06 -29.25 -12.36
C THR A 12 10.92 -28.33 -11.15
N ILE A 13 11.03 -28.90 -9.95
CA ILE A 13 11.07 -28.12 -8.71
C ILE A 13 12.40 -27.37 -8.66
N THR A 14 12.33 -26.05 -8.49
CA THR A 14 13.49 -25.18 -8.26
C THR A 14 13.35 -24.46 -6.92
N ASN A 15 14.47 -24.24 -6.25
CA ASN A 15 14.53 -23.47 -5.00
C ASN A 15 14.72 -21.97 -5.26
N THR A 16 14.97 -21.57 -6.50
CA THR A 16 15.24 -20.18 -6.89
C THR A 16 14.58 -19.85 -8.21
N VAL A 17 14.02 -18.65 -8.30
CA VAL A 17 13.49 -18.07 -9.54
C VAL A 17 13.97 -16.62 -9.66
N ASP A 18 14.33 -16.20 -10.86
CA ASP A 18 14.74 -14.81 -11.13
C ASP A 18 13.55 -13.84 -11.05
N TYR A 19 12.37 -14.32 -11.45
CA TYR A 19 11.13 -13.55 -11.46
C TYR A 19 9.90 -14.44 -11.27
N LEU A 20 8.84 -13.84 -10.74
CA LEU A 20 7.47 -14.33 -10.83
C LEU A 20 6.82 -13.72 -12.08
N ARG A 21 6.10 -14.53 -12.83
CA ARG A 21 5.40 -14.11 -14.06
C ARG A 21 3.90 -14.15 -13.85
N GLY A 22 3.24 -13.02 -14.06
CA GLY A 22 1.78 -12.93 -14.20
C GLY A 22 1.40 -12.86 -15.67
N LEU A 23 0.42 -13.68 -16.08
CA LEU A 23 -0.14 -13.66 -17.45
C LEU A 23 -1.39 -12.77 -17.51
N LYS A 24 -1.50 -11.93 -18.54
CA LYS A 24 -2.69 -11.11 -18.83
C LYS A 24 -3.00 -11.21 -20.32
N GLY A 25 -3.79 -12.21 -20.71
CA GLY A 25 -4.06 -12.48 -22.13
C GLY A 25 -2.77 -12.83 -22.86
N LYS A 26 -2.39 -12.03 -23.87
CA LYS A 26 -1.11 -12.19 -24.60
C LYS A 26 0.07 -11.47 -23.95
N ASP A 27 -0.19 -10.66 -22.93
CA ASP A 27 0.84 -9.90 -22.22
C ASP A 27 1.33 -10.67 -21.00
N SER A 28 2.55 -10.37 -20.57
CA SER A 28 3.06 -10.87 -19.29
C SER A 28 3.82 -9.80 -18.52
N ALA A 29 3.58 -9.76 -17.22
CA ALA A 29 4.32 -8.93 -16.29
C ALA A 29 5.29 -9.81 -15.49
N LEU A 30 6.52 -9.33 -15.31
CA LEU A 30 7.54 -10.00 -14.52
C LEU A 30 7.83 -9.17 -13.27
N ILE A 31 8.02 -9.83 -12.13
CA ILE A 31 8.44 -9.18 -10.89
C ILE A 31 9.49 -10.02 -10.18
N ALA A 32 10.63 -9.42 -9.85
CA ALA A 32 11.62 -10.09 -9.01
C ALA A 32 11.02 -10.42 -7.63
N PRO A 33 11.26 -11.61 -7.06
CA PRO A 33 10.67 -11.99 -5.77
C PRO A 33 10.92 -10.97 -4.66
N GLY A 34 12.12 -10.37 -4.60
CA GLY A 34 12.46 -9.33 -3.63
C GLY A 34 11.63 -8.04 -3.72
N ASN A 35 11.05 -7.76 -4.89
CA ASN A 35 10.22 -6.56 -5.11
C ASN A 35 8.73 -6.83 -4.85
N LEU A 36 8.33 -8.08 -4.65
CA LEU A 36 6.91 -8.47 -4.57
C LEU A 36 6.19 -7.75 -3.43
N LEU A 37 6.78 -7.73 -2.22
CA LEU A 37 6.14 -7.10 -1.07
C LEU A 37 5.87 -5.61 -1.31
N SER A 38 6.82 -4.89 -1.94
CA SER A 38 6.63 -3.48 -2.28
C SER A 38 5.60 -3.27 -3.39
N ALA A 39 5.44 -4.21 -4.31
CA ALA A 39 4.40 -4.13 -5.34
C ALA A 39 3.00 -4.43 -4.78
N LEU A 40 2.92 -5.24 -3.72
CA LEU A 40 1.69 -5.51 -2.98
C LEU A 40 1.33 -4.36 -2.04
N PHE A 41 2.32 -3.75 -1.40
CA PHE A 41 2.15 -2.58 -0.54
C PHE A 41 2.49 -1.30 -1.31
N GLN A 42 1.56 -0.85 -2.14
CA GLN A 42 1.82 0.13 -3.20
C GLN A 42 2.10 1.55 -2.67
N TYR A 43 3.12 2.19 -3.24
CA TYR A 43 3.32 3.63 -3.13
C TYR A 43 2.24 4.36 -3.94
N ARG A 44 1.63 5.38 -3.33
CA ARG A 44 0.50 6.14 -3.91
C ARG A 44 0.83 7.59 -4.27
N GLY A 45 2.05 8.04 -3.99
CA GLY A 45 2.49 9.41 -4.27
C GLY A 45 2.56 10.30 -3.03
N ILE A 46 2.57 11.61 -3.27
CA ILE A 46 2.65 12.64 -2.23
C ILE A 46 1.23 13.03 -1.78
N VAL A 47 0.99 13.11 -0.47
CA VAL A 47 -0.29 13.57 0.09
C VAL A 47 -0.52 15.04 -0.25
N GLN A 48 -1.62 15.33 -0.95
CA GLN A 48 -2.10 16.71 -1.16
C GLN A 48 -3.14 17.11 -0.10
N ASP A 49 -3.94 16.15 0.36
CA ASP A 49 -4.90 16.25 1.45
C ASP A 49 -5.07 14.83 2.04
N ALA A 50 -4.97 14.70 3.36
CA ALA A 50 -5.14 13.40 4.01
C ALA A 50 -6.55 12.81 3.80
N ASN A 51 -7.60 13.63 3.69
CA ASN A 51 -8.97 13.16 3.45
C ASN A 51 -9.16 12.57 2.04
N ASN A 52 -8.33 12.97 1.07
CA ASN A 52 -8.42 12.48 -0.31
C ASN A 52 -7.52 11.25 -0.56
N SER A 53 -6.73 10.84 0.43
CA SER A 53 -5.82 9.70 0.34
C SER A 53 -6.55 8.41 0.73
N LEU A 54 -7.36 7.88 -0.20
CA LEU A 54 -8.31 6.81 0.06
C LEU A 54 -7.82 5.40 -0.32
N ASP A 55 -6.88 5.30 -1.26
CA ASP A 55 -6.43 4.01 -1.77
C ASP A 55 -5.44 3.35 -0.82
N ALA A 56 -5.61 2.04 -0.62
CA ALA A 56 -4.77 1.25 0.25
C ALA A 56 -3.31 1.26 -0.23
N GLY A 57 -2.38 1.45 0.69
CA GLY A 57 -0.96 1.62 0.39
C GLY A 57 -0.33 2.68 1.29
N TYR A 58 0.75 3.31 0.82
CA TYR A 58 1.41 4.37 1.55
C TYR A 58 1.71 5.59 0.68
N TYR A 59 1.73 6.75 1.32
CA TYR A 59 1.95 8.05 0.70
C TYR A 59 3.08 8.77 1.43
N THR A 60 3.79 9.60 0.71
CA THR A 60 4.80 10.50 1.28
C THR A 60 4.12 11.77 1.78
N VAL A 61 4.47 12.17 2.99
CA VAL A 61 4.13 13.47 3.56
C VAL A 61 5.40 14.31 3.54
N ASN A 62 5.45 15.35 2.72
CA ASN A 62 6.66 16.14 2.47
C ASN A 62 6.50 17.65 2.73
N SER A 63 5.43 18.03 3.41
CA SER A 63 5.12 19.42 3.69
C SER A 63 4.43 19.55 5.02
N SER A 64 4.74 20.63 5.73
CA SER A 64 4.10 21.00 7.00
C SER A 64 2.71 21.62 6.81
N ALA A 65 2.29 21.90 5.58
CA ALA A 65 1.03 22.59 5.27
C ALA A 65 -0.03 21.70 4.58
N ILE A 66 0.06 20.38 4.76
CA ILE A 66 -0.90 19.43 4.17
C ILE A 66 -2.23 19.48 4.95
N PRO A 67 -3.37 19.78 4.31
CA PRO A 67 -4.68 19.74 4.95
C PRO A 67 -4.99 18.37 5.58
N ASN A 68 -5.72 18.41 6.70
CA ASN A 68 -6.23 17.23 7.42
C ASN A 68 -5.16 16.27 7.98
N ILE A 69 -3.90 16.69 8.00
CA ILE A 69 -2.84 15.97 8.68
C ILE A 69 -2.70 16.49 10.13
N PRO A 70 -2.49 15.62 11.13
CA PRO A 70 -2.56 16.02 12.53
C PRO A 70 -1.25 16.60 13.06
N TYR A 71 -0.17 16.54 12.28
CA TYR A 71 1.12 17.10 12.63
C TYR A 71 1.79 17.67 11.38
N ALA A 72 2.27 18.91 11.50
CA ALA A 72 2.87 19.68 10.44
C ALA A 72 4.34 19.24 10.23
N GLY A 73 4.59 18.21 9.42
CA GLY A 73 5.95 17.80 9.10
C GLY A 73 6.06 16.63 8.13
N TYR A 74 7.30 16.17 7.95
CA TYR A 74 7.61 15.05 7.07
C TYR A 74 7.22 13.70 7.71
N GLY A 75 6.76 12.75 6.90
CA GLY A 75 6.37 11.44 7.39
C GLY A 75 5.77 10.53 6.31
N ILE A 76 5.13 9.47 6.76
CA ILE A 76 4.46 8.47 5.91
C ILE A 76 3.02 8.33 6.36
N LEU A 77 2.09 8.47 5.42
CA LEU A 77 0.68 8.14 5.63
C LEU A 77 0.43 6.74 5.05
N VAL A 78 0.10 5.80 5.91
CA VAL A 78 -0.34 4.46 5.52
C VAL A 78 -1.86 4.42 5.55
N VAL A 79 -2.46 3.87 4.50
CA VAL A 79 -3.91 3.77 4.33
C VAL A 79 -4.29 2.30 4.18
N PHE A 80 -5.21 1.86 5.03
CA PHE A 80 -5.90 0.59 4.90
C PHE A 80 -7.34 0.87 4.46
N LYS A 81 -7.74 0.27 3.35
CA LYS A 81 -9.11 0.34 2.84
C LYS A 81 -9.76 -1.03 3.03
N ALA A 82 -10.71 -1.10 3.96
CA ALA A 82 -11.63 -2.22 4.07
C ALA A 82 -12.91 -1.90 3.30
N SER A 83 -13.78 -2.91 3.11
CA SER A 83 -15.01 -2.83 2.30
C SER A 83 -15.76 -1.49 2.43
N ASN A 84 -16.04 -1.07 3.67
CA ASN A 84 -16.84 0.12 3.97
C ASN A 84 -16.14 1.16 4.85
N TYR A 85 -14.87 0.96 5.23
CA TYR A 85 -14.16 1.90 6.08
C TYR A 85 -12.69 2.04 5.70
N ILE A 86 -12.12 3.18 6.07
CA ILE A 86 -10.71 3.47 5.86
C ILE A 86 -10.06 3.72 7.22
N ILE A 87 -8.88 3.14 7.42
CA ILE A 87 -8.01 3.45 8.54
C ILE A 87 -6.76 4.11 7.98
N GLN A 88 -6.37 5.23 8.58
CA GLN A 88 -5.13 5.91 8.27
C GLN A 88 -4.20 5.86 9.48
N LEU A 89 -2.95 5.49 9.25
CA LEU A 89 -1.85 5.62 10.20
C LEU A 89 -0.88 6.67 9.67
N TYR A 90 -0.60 7.69 10.44
CA TYR A 90 0.43 8.67 10.14
C TYR A 90 1.63 8.45 11.06
N LEU A 91 2.75 8.09 10.45
CA LEU A 91 4.05 7.95 11.11
C LEU A 91 4.83 9.23 10.83
N TYR A 92 5.22 9.96 11.88
CA TYR A 92 5.85 11.27 11.79
C TYR A 92 6.87 11.43 12.89
N GLY A 93 8.02 12.06 12.61
CA GLY A 93 9.05 12.30 13.63
C GLY A 93 9.30 11.09 14.53
N ASP A 94 8.94 11.22 15.81
CA ASP A 94 9.04 10.23 16.88
C ASP A 94 7.68 9.61 17.29
N GLY A 95 6.59 9.89 16.55
CA GLY A 95 5.22 9.55 16.92
C GLY A 95 4.41 8.83 15.84
N ILE A 96 3.29 8.25 16.28
CA ILE A 96 2.30 7.62 15.41
C ILE A 96 0.91 8.12 15.81
N LYS A 97 0.09 8.49 14.82
CA LYS A 97 -1.32 8.80 15.00
C LYS A 97 -2.18 7.95 14.09
N GLN A 98 -3.38 7.62 14.54
CA GLN A 98 -4.39 6.91 13.73
C GLN A 98 -5.70 7.68 13.63
N ARG A 99 -6.44 7.46 12.55
CA ARG A 99 -7.86 7.83 12.46
C ARG A 99 -8.64 6.86 11.59
N LYS A 100 -9.95 6.94 11.65
CA LYS A 100 -10.88 6.12 10.87
C LYS A 100 -11.90 7.00 10.15
N SER A 101 -12.22 6.63 8.91
CA SER A 101 -13.45 7.02 8.23
C SER A 101 -14.40 5.81 8.17
N PRO A 102 -15.63 5.90 8.70
CA PRO A 102 -16.59 4.79 8.70
C PRO A 102 -17.37 4.65 7.37
N ASP A 103 -17.15 5.55 6.41
CA ASP A 103 -17.98 5.76 5.22
C ASP A 103 -17.12 6.11 3.98
N ILE A 104 -15.93 5.49 3.88
CA ILE A 104 -15.04 5.57 2.71
C ILE A 104 -14.65 7.02 2.33
N GLY A 105 -14.35 7.83 3.34
CA GLY A 105 -13.79 9.18 3.20
C GLY A 105 -14.81 10.31 3.22
N VAL A 106 -16.11 10.01 3.38
CA VAL A 106 -17.17 11.04 3.47
C VAL A 106 -17.09 11.79 4.81
N SER A 107 -16.88 11.08 5.91
CA SER A 107 -16.63 11.64 7.23
C SER A 107 -15.37 11.04 7.87
N TRP A 108 -14.76 11.81 8.78
CA TRP A 108 -13.52 11.43 9.45
C TRP A 108 -13.66 11.59 10.95
N GLY A 109 -13.24 10.56 11.70
CA GLY A 109 -13.01 10.69 13.13
C GLY A 109 -11.70 11.43 13.42
N ASP A 110 -11.57 11.88 14.67
CA ASP A 110 -10.37 12.58 15.14
C ASP A 110 -9.12 11.69 15.09
N TRP A 111 -7.97 12.35 14.90
CA TRP A 111 -6.67 11.72 15.01
C TRP A 111 -6.30 11.42 16.46
N LYS A 112 -6.00 10.16 16.75
CA LYS A 112 -5.59 9.67 18.08
C LYS A 112 -4.14 9.23 18.07
N SER A 113 -3.35 9.67 19.04
CA SER A 113 -1.96 9.23 19.20
C SER A 113 -1.90 7.77 19.66
N ILE A 114 -0.93 7.02 19.14
CA ILE A 114 -0.56 5.69 19.63
C ILE A 114 0.72 5.87 20.45
N THR A 115 0.67 5.45 21.70
CA THR A 115 1.80 5.51 22.64
C THR A 115 2.16 4.10 23.09
N PHE A 116 3.44 3.81 23.17
CA PHE A 116 3.94 2.56 23.76
C PHE A 116 4.26 2.84 25.23
N THR A 117 3.76 1.98 26.11
CA THR A 117 4.01 1.99 27.55
C THR A 117 4.91 0.83 27.94
#